data_AF-A0A2D9H6D3-F1
#
_entry.id   AF-A0A2D9H6D3-F1
#
_cell.length_a   1.000
_cell.length_b   1.000
_cell.length_c   1.000
_cell.angle_alpha   90.00
_cell.angle_beta   90.00
_cell.angle_gamma   90.00
#
_symmetry.space_group_name_H-M   'P 1'
#
loop_
_entity.id
_entity.type
_entity.pdbx_description
1 polymer ?
#
loop_
_entity_poly.entity_id
_entity_poly.type
_entity_poly.pdbx_seq_one_letter_code
_entity_poly.pdbx_strand_id
1 'polypeptide(L)'
;MNGAVPRVALLTNPTSGKGRGARGRDAALDVLRGTDVEVLDLAGADADEALALAHAVVPDVDALVVCGGGLRITEGAVLDDGLLDVVVIKPMGKGELVRTYPRLFTGTHTTHPQYEHHRVRRVTVAAAGIVTYADGERFWPLPLTVECAPGALEVLTPA
;
A
#
# COMPACT_ATOMS: atom_id res chain seq x y z
N MET A 1 14.11 20.47 -26.72
CA MET A 1 12.95 19.78 -26.11
C MET A 1 12.63 20.56 -24.85
N ASN A 2 11.46 21.19 -24.75
CA ASN A 2 11.10 22.05 -23.61
C ASN A 2 11.07 21.21 -22.33
N GLY A 3 12.14 21.31 -21.53
CA GLY A 3 12.36 20.57 -20.29
C GLY A 3 11.70 21.24 -19.10
N ALA A 4 10.38 21.10 -18.99
CA ALA A 4 9.70 21.39 -17.74
C ALA A 4 10.10 20.30 -16.72
N VAL A 5 10.51 20.74 -15.52
CA VAL A 5 10.76 19.85 -14.38
C VAL A 5 9.44 19.18 -14.00
N PRO A 6 9.36 17.83 -13.94
CA PRO A 6 8.13 17.15 -13.54
C PRO A 6 7.74 17.53 -12.11
N ARG A 7 6.44 17.75 -11.89
CA ARG A 7 5.87 18.14 -10.59
C ARG A 7 5.11 16.97 -9.99
N VAL A 8 5.48 16.58 -8.76
CA VAL A 8 4.89 15.45 -8.04
C VAL A 8 4.26 15.96 -6.75
N ALA A 9 2.97 15.73 -6.54
CA ALA A 9 2.33 15.93 -5.25
C ALA A 9 2.50 14.67 -4.40
N LEU A 10 3.06 14.80 -3.19
CA LEU A 10 3.13 13.74 -2.19
C LEU A 10 2.11 14.03 -1.08
N LEU A 11 1.04 13.25 -1.00
CA LEU A 11 -0.01 13.41 0.00
C LEU A 11 0.10 12.33 1.08
N THR A 12 0.14 12.72 2.36
CA THR A 12 0.06 11.76 3.46
C THR A 12 -1.39 11.48 3.84
N ASN A 13 -1.81 10.21 3.83
CA ASN A 13 -3.12 9.81 4.34
C ASN A 13 -3.13 9.89 5.89
N PRO A 14 -3.85 10.87 6.49
CA PRO A 14 -3.76 11.15 7.92
C PRO A 14 -4.39 10.06 8.80
N THR A 15 -5.30 9.25 8.23
CA THR A 15 -5.99 8.18 8.96
C THR A 15 -5.21 6.86 8.97
N SER A 16 -4.15 6.76 8.16
CA SER A 16 -3.38 5.53 8.01
C SER A 16 -2.41 5.28 9.18
N GLY A 17 -2.24 4.02 9.57
CA GLY A 17 -1.13 3.61 10.45
C GLY A 17 -1.18 4.12 11.90
N LYS A 18 -2.24 4.81 12.33
CA LYS A 18 -2.28 5.61 13.56
C LYS A 18 -1.12 6.64 13.62
N GLY A 19 -0.91 7.38 12.54
CA GLY A 19 0.18 8.38 12.44
C GLY A 19 1.53 7.79 12.00
N ARG A 20 1.63 6.47 11.78
CA ARG A 20 2.84 5.83 11.22
C ARG A 20 3.05 6.12 9.73
N GLY A 21 2.03 6.65 9.03
CA GLY A 21 2.16 7.08 7.63
C GLY A 21 3.23 8.15 7.41
N ALA A 22 3.56 8.95 8.44
CA ALA A 22 4.61 9.96 8.39
C ALA A 22 5.99 9.38 8.03
N ARG A 23 6.30 8.14 8.47
CA ARG A 23 7.57 7.49 8.11
C ARG A 23 7.65 7.18 6.61
N GLY A 24 6.52 6.76 6.02
CA GLY A 24 6.43 6.53 4.58
C GLY A 24 6.61 7.82 3.79
N ARG A 25 6.02 8.91 4.28
CA ARG A 25 6.23 10.26 3.73
C ARG A 25 7.70 10.66 3.77
N ASP A 26 8.34 10.59 4.94
CA ASP A 26 9.72 11.06 5.10
C ASP A 26 10.67 10.31 4.16
N ALA A 27 10.56 8.98 4.10
CA ALA A 27 11.35 8.18 3.17
C ALA A 27 11.07 8.53 1.69
N ALA A 28 9.81 8.76 1.33
CA ALA A 28 9.45 9.16 -0.03
C ALA A 28 9.99 10.56 -0.39
N LEU A 29 9.94 11.52 0.55
CA LEU A 29 10.50 12.85 0.37
C LEU A 29 12.02 12.79 0.16
N ASP A 30 12.73 12.00 0.95
CA ASP A 30 14.18 11.85 0.82
C ASP A 30 14.59 11.33 -0.55
N VAL A 31 13.84 10.35 -1.09
CA VAL A 31 14.08 9.82 -2.45
C VAL A 31 13.74 10.87 -3.51
N LEU A 32 12.53 11.44 -3.47
CA LEU A 32 12.07 12.34 -4.53
C LEU A 32 12.92 13.61 -4.59
N ARG A 33 13.31 14.17 -3.44
CA ARG A 33 14.20 15.34 -3.38
C ARG A 33 15.62 15.04 -3.86
N GLY A 34 16.02 13.77 -3.91
CA GLY A 34 17.27 13.33 -4.52
C GLY A 34 17.23 13.22 -6.05
N THR A 35 16.10 13.57 -6.69
CA THR A 35 15.90 13.50 -8.14
C THR A 35 15.59 14.87 -8.74
N ASP A 36 15.51 14.97 -10.07
CA ASP A 36 15.21 16.20 -10.80
C ASP A 36 13.69 16.51 -10.89
N VAL A 37 12.92 16.23 -9.84
CA VAL A 37 11.47 16.52 -9.77
C VAL A 37 11.15 17.60 -8.73
N GLU A 38 10.15 18.44 -9.02
CA GLU A 38 9.58 19.38 -8.05
C GLU A 38 8.56 18.63 -7.19
N VAL A 39 8.74 18.65 -5.86
CA VAL A 39 7.86 17.91 -4.94
C VAL A 39 7.00 18.87 -4.13
N LEU A 40 5.68 18.70 -4.21
CA LEU A 40 4.69 19.36 -3.35
C LEU A 40 4.27 18.41 -2.21
N ASP A 41 4.74 18.66 -0.99
CA ASP A 41 4.36 17.86 0.19
C ASP A 41 3.02 18.35 0.78
N LEU A 42 2.06 17.45 0.90
CA LEU A 42 0.69 17.71 1.33
C LEU A 42 0.30 16.79 2.48
N ALA A 43 -0.40 17.34 3.47
CA ALA A 43 -1.01 16.57 4.54
C ALA A 43 -2.34 17.23 4.94
N GLY A 44 -3.44 16.47 4.85
CA GLY A 44 -4.73 16.88 5.44
C GLY A 44 -4.81 16.46 6.90
N ALA A 45 -5.66 17.09 7.70
CA ALA A 45 -5.95 16.69 9.07
C ALA A 45 -6.84 15.42 9.13
N ASP A 46 -7.67 15.21 8.11
CA ASP A 46 -8.56 14.06 7.96
C ASP A 46 -8.71 13.61 6.50
N ALA A 47 -9.57 12.62 6.27
CA ALA A 47 -9.78 12.04 4.95
C ALA A 47 -10.44 13.02 3.96
N ASP A 48 -11.34 13.88 4.44
CA ASP A 48 -12.07 14.83 3.59
C ASP A 48 -11.14 15.96 3.14
N GLU A 49 -10.32 16.49 4.06
CA GLU A 49 -9.32 17.50 3.72
C GLU A 49 -8.23 16.93 2.79
N ALA A 50 -7.76 15.70 3.05
CA ALA A 50 -6.79 15.05 2.17
C ALA A 50 -7.34 14.87 0.75
N LEU A 51 -8.62 14.50 0.62
CA LEU A 51 -9.29 14.39 -0.68
C LEU A 51 -9.45 15.74 -1.37
N ALA A 52 -9.80 16.79 -0.62
CA ALA A 52 -9.90 18.15 -1.16
C ALA A 52 -8.54 18.66 -1.67
N LEU A 53 -7.46 18.44 -0.90
CA LEU A 53 -6.10 18.76 -1.31
C LEU A 53 -5.70 18.01 -2.58
N ALA A 54 -5.97 16.70 -2.65
CA ALA A 54 -5.71 15.90 -3.84
C ALA A 54 -6.41 16.50 -5.09
N HIS A 55 -7.71 16.76 -5.01
CA HIS A 55 -8.46 17.33 -6.13
C HIS A 55 -7.96 18.72 -6.55
N ALA A 56 -7.52 19.53 -5.60
CA ALA A 56 -7.01 20.87 -5.89
C ALA A 56 -5.68 20.85 -6.68
N VAL A 57 -4.82 19.85 -6.44
CA VAL A 57 -3.47 19.81 -7.03
C VAL A 57 -3.36 18.97 -8.29
N VAL A 58 -4.23 17.95 -8.46
CA VAL A 58 -4.21 17.03 -9.61
C VAL A 58 -4.18 17.75 -10.97
N PRO A 59 -4.85 18.89 -11.20
CA PRO A 59 -4.75 19.62 -12.47
C PRO A 59 -3.36 20.19 -12.79
N ASP A 60 -2.51 20.40 -11.78
CA ASP A 60 -1.26 21.17 -11.87
C ASP A 60 0.01 20.32 -11.64
N VAL A 61 -0.14 19.00 -11.45
CA VAL A 61 0.97 18.07 -11.21
C VAL A 61 0.97 16.92 -12.22
N ASP A 62 2.14 16.38 -12.51
CA ASP A 62 2.32 15.24 -13.41
C ASP A 62 1.98 13.92 -12.72
N ALA A 63 2.11 13.87 -11.39
CA ALA A 63 1.74 12.71 -10.58
C ALA A 63 1.27 13.09 -9.16
N LEU A 64 0.32 12.33 -8.64
CA LEU A 64 -0.06 12.33 -7.23
C LEU A 64 0.37 11.00 -6.59
N VAL A 65 1.21 11.07 -5.57
CA VAL A 65 1.67 9.95 -4.75
C VAL A 65 1.01 10.05 -3.38
N VAL A 66 0.33 9.00 -2.92
CA VAL A 66 -0.32 9.00 -1.60
C VAL A 66 0.41 8.04 -0.66
N CYS A 67 1.00 8.57 0.41
CA CYS A 67 1.60 7.78 1.47
C CYS A 67 0.55 7.34 2.48
N GLY A 68 0.30 6.04 2.55
CA GLY A 68 -0.41 5.38 3.63
C GLY A 68 0.34 4.14 4.12
N GLY A 69 -0.16 3.49 5.17
CA GLY A 69 0.35 2.17 5.58
C GLY A 69 0.53 2.03 7.08
N GLY A 70 1.41 1.11 7.49
CA GLY A 70 1.69 0.78 8.89
C GLY A 70 1.03 -0.50 9.39
N LEU A 71 0.17 -1.13 8.60
CA LEU A 71 -0.30 -2.49 8.84
C LEU A 71 0.68 -3.47 8.19
N ARG A 72 1.29 -4.34 8.99
CA ARG A 72 2.28 -5.34 8.57
C ARG A 72 1.58 -6.65 8.22
N ILE A 73 0.56 -6.63 7.35
CA ILE A 73 -0.30 -7.81 7.12
C ILE A 73 0.49 -9.03 6.64
N THR A 74 1.43 -8.82 5.71
CA THR A 74 2.39 -9.80 5.18
C THR A 74 3.74 -9.64 5.87
N GLU A 75 3.75 -9.75 7.20
CA GLU A 75 4.97 -9.59 7.99
C GLU A 75 6.09 -10.52 7.51
N GLY A 76 7.26 -9.96 7.18
CA GLY A 76 8.40 -10.71 6.65
C GLY A 76 8.42 -10.91 5.13
N ALA A 77 7.48 -10.30 4.39
CA ALA A 77 7.52 -10.25 2.93
C ALA A 77 8.83 -9.62 2.42
N VAL A 78 9.32 -10.13 1.29
CA VAL A 78 10.52 -9.65 0.61
C VAL A 78 10.13 -9.25 -0.81
N LEU A 79 10.33 -7.98 -1.16
CA LEU A 79 9.75 -7.39 -2.38
C LEU A 79 10.31 -7.98 -3.69
N ASP A 80 11.52 -8.53 -3.66
CA ASP A 80 12.30 -8.92 -4.84
C ASP A 80 12.62 -10.41 -4.92
N ASP A 81 12.04 -11.24 -4.04
CA ASP A 81 12.28 -12.69 -4.00
C ASP A 81 11.54 -13.49 -5.10
N GLY A 82 10.68 -12.81 -5.87
CA GLY A 82 9.87 -13.40 -6.93
C GLY A 82 8.73 -14.31 -6.45
N LEU A 83 8.25 -14.09 -5.23
CA LEU A 83 7.11 -14.79 -4.62
C LEU A 83 5.96 -13.83 -4.29
N LEU A 84 4.75 -14.38 -4.25
CA LEU A 84 3.56 -13.73 -3.71
C LEU A 84 3.41 -14.13 -2.24
N ASP A 85 3.17 -13.14 -1.38
CA ASP A 85 2.74 -13.35 0.01
C ASP A 85 1.21 -13.46 0.08
N VAL A 86 0.71 -14.70 0.10
CA VAL A 86 -0.73 -14.99 0.18
C VAL A 86 -1.13 -15.19 1.64
N VAL A 87 -1.92 -14.27 2.16
CA VAL A 87 -2.47 -14.34 3.52
C VAL A 87 -3.92 -14.82 3.49
N VAL A 88 -4.22 -15.83 4.29
CA VAL A 88 -5.59 -16.31 4.52
C VAL A 88 -5.96 -16.03 5.97
N ILE A 89 -7.02 -15.24 6.17
CA ILE A 89 -7.60 -14.99 7.48
C ILE A 89 -8.86 -15.84 7.63
N LYS A 90 -8.79 -16.85 8.50
CA LYS A 90 -9.94 -17.72 8.81
C LYS A 90 -11.00 -16.97 9.64
N PRO A 91 -12.25 -17.44 9.64
CA PRO A 91 -13.31 -16.84 10.43
C PRO A 91 -12.93 -16.65 11.90
N MET A 92 -13.19 -15.46 12.45
CA MET A 92 -12.95 -15.11 13.84
C MET A 92 -14.06 -14.21 14.38
N GLY A 93 -14.24 -14.20 15.71
CA GLY A 93 -15.23 -13.34 16.35
C GLY A 93 -14.83 -11.86 16.33
N LYS A 94 -15.80 -10.93 16.39
CA LYS A 94 -15.52 -9.48 16.43
C LYS A 94 -14.59 -9.08 17.59
N GLY A 95 -14.78 -9.68 18.77
CA GLY A 95 -13.92 -9.40 19.93
C GLY A 95 -12.48 -9.88 19.75
N GLU A 96 -12.30 -11.01 19.05
CA GLU A 96 -10.98 -11.52 18.67
C GLU A 96 -10.32 -10.61 17.64
N LEU A 97 -11.07 -10.17 16.63
CA LEU A 97 -10.59 -9.19 15.65
C LEU A 97 -10.14 -7.88 16.32
N VAL A 98 -10.92 -7.33 17.25
CA VAL A 98 -10.56 -6.11 17.99
C VAL A 98 -9.27 -6.29 18.80
N ARG A 99 -9.04 -7.47 19.37
CA ARG A 99 -7.80 -7.80 20.10
C ARG A 99 -6.60 -8.02 19.18
N THR A 100 -6.83 -8.57 17.99
CA THR A 100 -5.78 -8.91 17.03
C THR A 100 -5.38 -7.72 16.16
N TYR A 101 -6.30 -6.81 15.84
CA TYR A 101 -6.04 -5.67 14.97
C TYR A 101 -4.82 -4.81 15.41
N PRO A 102 -4.63 -4.46 16.70
CA PRO A 102 -3.44 -3.72 17.13
C PRO A 102 -2.11 -4.46 16.86
N ARG A 103 -2.12 -5.80 16.80
CA ARG A 103 -0.91 -6.61 16.55
C ARG A 103 -0.41 -6.48 15.11
N LEU A 104 -1.27 -6.08 14.18
CA LEU A 104 -0.89 -5.79 12.78
C LEU A 104 0.12 -4.65 12.69
N PHE A 105 0.12 -3.70 13.63
CA PHE A 105 1.10 -2.60 13.63
C PHE A 105 2.49 -3.04 14.10
N THR A 106 2.58 -4.16 14.82
CA THR A 106 3.85 -4.72 15.31
C THR A 106 4.28 -5.97 14.55
N GLY A 107 3.41 -6.54 13.71
CA GLY A 107 3.66 -7.79 12.99
C GLY A 107 3.46 -9.04 13.86
N THR A 108 3.03 -8.88 15.11
CA THR A 108 2.88 -10.01 16.04
C THR A 108 1.62 -10.82 15.80
N HIS A 109 0.72 -10.42 14.89
CA HIS A 109 -0.49 -11.17 14.51
C HIS A 109 -0.16 -12.50 13.83
N THR A 110 1.06 -12.70 13.34
CA THR A 110 1.50 -13.92 12.66
C THR A 110 1.38 -15.19 13.50
N THR A 111 1.37 -15.08 14.83
CA THR A 111 1.18 -16.23 15.73
C THR A 111 -0.29 -16.55 16.01
N HIS A 112 -1.24 -15.85 15.39
CA HIS A 112 -2.67 -16.05 15.59
C HIS A 112 -3.15 -17.31 14.83
N PRO A 113 -3.97 -18.21 15.44
CA PRO A 113 -4.31 -19.49 14.81
C PRO A 113 -5.16 -19.39 13.54
N GLN A 114 -5.88 -18.27 13.37
CA GLN A 114 -6.67 -17.95 12.18
C GLN A 114 -5.85 -17.24 11.09
N TYR A 115 -4.59 -16.92 11.34
CA TYR A 115 -3.70 -16.34 10.33
C TYR A 115 -2.90 -17.46 9.66
N GLU A 116 -2.98 -17.54 8.34
CA GLU A 116 -2.08 -18.35 7.53
C GLU A 116 -1.37 -17.48 6.51
N HIS A 117 -0.11 -17.81 6.23
CA HIS A 117 0.73 -17.10 5.29
C HIS A 117 1.48 -18.09 4.42
N HIS A 118 1.27 -17.97 3.12
CA HIS A 118 1.80 -18.86 2.10
C HIS A 118 2.66 -18.04 1.14
N ARG A 119 3.85 -18.54 0.82
CA ARG A 119 4.73 -17.95 -0.20
C ARG A 119 4.65 -18.81 -1.46
N VAL A 120 4.13 -18.24 -2.54
CA VAL A 120 3.83 -18.98 -3.78
C VAL A 120 4.18 -18.18 -5.02
N ARG A 121 4.45 -18.83 -6.15
CA ARG A 121 4.66 -18.12 -7.43
C ARG A 121 3.36 -17.80 -8.16
N ARG A 122 2.36 -18.67 -8.02
CA ARG A 122 1.06 -18.58 -8.67
C ARG A 122 -0.01 -19.06 -7.70
N VAL A 123 -1.15 -18.36 -7.67
CA VAL A 123 -2.30 -18.70 -6.84
C VAL A 123 -3.58 -18.55 -7.66
N THR A 124 -4.51 -19.49 -7.49
CA THR A 124 -5.86 -19.39 -8.03
C THR A 124 -6.84 -19.31 -6.87
N VAL A 125 -7.69 -18.29 -6.88
CA VAL A 125 -8.75 -18.08 -5.88
C VAL A 125 -10.09 -18.27 -6.56
N ALA A 126 -11.02 -18.97 -5.93
CA ALA A 126 -12.35 -19.23 -6.46
C ALA A 126 -13.40 -19.14 -5.35
N ALA A 127 -14.43 -18.33 -5.58
CA ALA A 127 -15.62 -18.25 -4.73
C ALA A 127 -16.78 -17.66 -5.55
N ALA A 128 -18.01 -18.09 -5.27
CA ALA A 128 -19.18 -17.59 -5.97
C ALA A 128 -19.55 -16.16 -5.50
N GLY A 129 -19.83 -15.27 -6.46
CA GLY A 129 -20.38 -13.93 -6.17
C GLY A 129 -19.40 -12.94 -5.53
N ILE A 130 -18.10 -13.22 -5.54
CA ILE A 130 -17.07 -12.35 -4.96
C ILE A 130 -16.34 -11.60 -6.06
N VAL A 131 -16.18 -10.29 -5.87
CA VAL A 131 -15.37 -9.40 -6.72
C VAL A 131 -14.07 -9.09 -6.00
N THR A 132 -12.94 -9.24 -6.69
CA THR A 132 -11.63 -8.90 -6.16
C THR A 132 -11.36 -7.41 -6.27
N TYR A 133 -10.43 -6.95 -5.45
CA TYR A 133 -9.89 -5.60 -5.50
C TYR A 133 -8.38 -5.69 -5.72
N ALA A 134 -7.86 -4.78 -6.55
CA ALA A 134 -6.43 -4.61 -6.80
C ALA A 134 -6.11 -3.12 -6.59
N ASP A 135 -5.06 -2.82 -5.82
CA ASP A 135 -4.61 -1.46 -5.52
C ASP A 135 -5.71 -0.49 -5.03
N GLY A 136 -6.74 -1.03 -4.36
CA GLY A 136 -7.88 -0.27 -3.84
C GLY A 136 -9.07 -0.14 -4.79
N GLU A 137 -8.95 -0.60 -6.04
CA GLU A 137 -9.99 -0.50 -7.06
C GLU A 137 -10.66 -1.85 -7.33
N ARG A 138 -11.90 -1.83 -7.84
CA ARG A 138 -12.61 -3.05 -8.25
C ARG A 138 -11.91 -3.62 -9.49
N PHE A 139 -11.49 -4.88 -9.43
CA PHE A 139 -10.68 -5.48 -10.48
C PHE A 139 -11.45 -6.51 -11.31
N TRP A 140 -11.62 -7.74 -10.81
CA TRP A 140 -12.30 -8.82 -11.53
C TRP A 140 -13.12 -9.73 -10.59
N PRO A 141 -14.27 -10.27 -11.01
CA PRO A 141 -14.92 -11.36 -10.29
C PRO A 141 -14.04 -12.62 -10.23
N LEU A 142 -14.23 -13.42 -9.17
CA LEU A 142 -13.64 -14.76 -9.08
C LEU A 142 -14.35 -15.76 -10.00
N PRO A 143 -13.65 -16.82 -10.48
CA PRO A 143 -12.28 -17.21 -10.15
C PRO A 143 -11.19 -16.36 -10.84
N LEU A 144 -10.07 -16.15 -10.14
CA LEU A 144 -8.92 -15.38 -10.62
C LEU A 144 -7.62 -16.14 -10.34
N THR A 145 -6.70 -16.12 -11.31
CA THR A 145 -5.32 -16.59 -11.11
C THR A 145 -4.36 -15.41 -11.14
N VAL A 146 -3.49 -15.33 -10.14
CA VAL A 146 -2.45 -14.31 -10.00
C VAL A 146 -1.09 -15.00 -9.99
N GLU A 147 -0.11 -14.42 -10.69
CA GLU A 147 1.24 -14.93 -10.79
C GLU A 147 2.24 -13.79 -10.59
N CYS A 148 3.32 -14.06 -9.85
CA CYS A 148 4.42 -13.11 -9.71
C CYS A 148 5.20 -13.03 -11.03
N ALA A 149 5.38 -11.81 -11.54
CA ALA A 149 6.34 -11.51 -12.60
C ALA A 149 7.65 -10.98 -11.96
N PRO A 150 8.64 -11.84 -11.69
CA PRO A 150 9.86 -11.41 -10.99
C PRO A 150 10.67 -10.43 -11.83
N GLY A 151 11.16 -9.36 -11.20
CA GLY A 151 12.00 -8.37 -11.88
C GLY A 151 11.29 -7.57 -12.99
N ALA A 152 9.96 -7.45 -12.91
CA ALA A 152 9.18 -6.77 -13.94
C ALA A 152 9.41 -5.24 -14.00
N LEU A 153 9.89 -4.63 -12.92
CA LEU A 153 10.10 -3.19 -12.80
C LEU A 153 11.45 -2.90 -12.12
N GLU A 154 12.12 -1.85 -12.58
CA GLU A 154 13.21 -1.20 -11.86
C GLU A 154 12.64 -0.07 -11.01
N VAL A 155 12.92 -0.09 -9.70
CA VAL A 155 12.35 0.85 -8.72
C VAL A 155 13.49 1.61 -8.04
N LEU A 156 13.36 2.94 -7.95
CA LEU A 156 14.28 3.77 -7.18
C LEU A 156 13.99 3.62 -5.68
N THR A 157 15.01 3.31 -4.88
CA THR A 157 14.92 3.19 -3.42
C THR A 157 15.95 4.09 -2.72
N PRO A 158 15.74 4.44 -1.44
CA PRO A 158 16.83 4.99 -0.63
C PRO A 158 18.02 4.03 -0.57
N ALA A 159 19.22 4.58 -0.33
CA ALA A 159 20.44 3.81 -0.09
C ALA A 159 20.49 3.20 1.33
#